data_AF-A0A6D2ILJ7-F1
#
_entry.id   AF-A0A6D2ILJ7-F1
#
_cell.length_a   1.000
_cell.length_b   1.000
_cell.length_c   1.000
_cell.angle_alpha   90.00
_cell.angle_beta   90.00
_cell.angle_gamma   90.00
#
_symmetry.space_group_name_H-M   'P 1'
#
loop_
_entity.id
_entity.type
_entity.pdbx_description
1 polymer ?
#
loop_
_entity_poly.entity_id
_entity_poly.type
_entity_poly.pdbx_seq_one_letter_code
_entity_poly.pdbx_strand_id
1 'polypeptide(L)'
;MDAKRRRTERIMTLAESQGGVYIGNSTAKRIVPNDGARGRGYDPFAPLDKGTKKAVIEYCKKLPGSGKRKTIKTAKEYPIRFWWYDLLNQKEWLEDTHINAAIYLLRARLMDHPEWFRSDRICFVDTYFGHYWSAKYEEFKLIEANEKGEGKPLPNLSWDYYKGAQPEPRPTNKIWGVDIDELYVPFNVKTDHWVALLISLPKRHITVYDSLPHHVKPEELPALLEPLAVMFPYLMRTCVDEDMKYLWTLEPFTYDRPIGQEIVPQQSNDNDCGVFTLKYIECHALGMEFPQTLCHANIPDIRLKIAGDLFHETGVRGPKERDWAELD
;
A
#
# COMPACT_ATOMS: atom_id res chain seq x y z
N MET A 1 -31.72 -38.24 -17.03
CA MET A 1 -31.34 -37.34 -18.14
C MET A 1 -30.03 -36.68 -17.75
N ASP A 2 -28.98 -37.02 -18.49
CA ASP A 2 -27.60 -36.58 -18.32
C ASP A 2 -27.39 -35.08 -18.55
N ALA A 3 -26.50 -34.47 -17.77
CA ALA A 3 -25.80 -33.24 -18.14
C ALA A 3 -24.34 -33.30 -17.68
N LYS A 4 -23.52 -34.08 -18.38
CA LYS A 4 -22.05 -33.98 -18.34
C LYS A 4 -21.61 -32.60 -18.84
N ARG A 5 -21.11 -31.74 -17.95
CA ARG A 5 -20.32 -30.56 -18.33
C ARG A 5 -18.86 -30.99 -18.45
N ARG A 6 -18.32 -30.98 -19.68
CA ARG A 6 -16.92 -31.26 -20.00
C ARG A 6 -16.00 -30.28 -19.26
N ARG A 7 -15.13 -30.80 -18.39
CA ARG A 7 -13.88 -30.12 -17.97
C ARG A 7 -12.89 -30.29 -19.12
N THR A 8 -12.44 -29.19 -19.71
CA THR A 8 -11.32 -29.22 -20.65
C THR A 8 -10.04 -29.11 -19.83
N GLU A 9 -9.28 -30.20 -19.67
CA GLU A 9 -7.92 -30.14 -19.16
C GLU A 9 -7.08 -29.30 -20.13
N ARG A 10 -6.56 -28.15 -19.66
CA ARG A 10 -5.56 -27.38 -20.40
C ARG A 10 -4.19 -27.95 -20.06
N ILE A 11 -3.66 -28.79 -20.94
CA ILE A 11 -2.25 -29.20 -20.88
C ILE A 11 -1.40 -28.01 -21.37
N MET A 12 -0.55 -27.48 -20.49
CA MET A 12 0.47 -26.50 -20.88
C MET A 12 1.58 -27.21 -21.65
N THR A 13 1.70 -26.97 -22.94
CA THR A 13 2.86 -27.36 -23.74
C THR A 13 3.86 -26.20 -23.83
N LEU A 14 5.12 -26.47 -23.49
CA LEU A 14 6.25 -25.56 -23.66
C LEU A 14 6.54 -25.34 -25.16
N ALA A 15 6.99 -24.14 -25.53
CA ALA A 15 7.47 -23.88 -26.88
C ALA A 15 8.88 -24.48 -27.08
N GLU A 16 9.17 -24.98 -28.28
CA GLU A 16 10.38 -25.74 -28.64
C GLU A 16 11.72 -25.01 -28.36
N SER A 17 11.70 -23.72 -28.04
CA SER A 17 12.88 -22.90 -27.73
C SER A 17 13.17 -22.70 -26.23
N GLN A 18 12.39 -23.29 -25.30
CA GLN A 18 12.65 -23.17 -23.86
C GLN A 18 13.55 -24.30 -23.33
N GLY A 19 14.78 -23.97 -22.93
CA GLY A 19 15.75 -24.91 -22.36
C GLY A 19 15.55 -25.25 -20.86
N GLY A 20 14.44 -24.82 -20.25
CA GLY A 20 14.13 -25.04 -18.82
C GLY A 20 13.24 -23.93 -18.25
N VAL A 21 12.56 -24.20 -17.13
CA VAL A 21 11.52 -23.31 -16.56
C VAL A 21 12.09 -22.01 -15.96
N TYR A 22 13.39 -21.94 -15.66
CA TYR A 22 14.00 -20.81 -14.96
C TYR A 22 15.37 -20.34 -15.48
N ILE A 23 15.66 -20.48 -16.78
CA ILE A 23 16.82 -19.77 -17.35
C ILE A 23 16.43 -19.14 -18.68
N GLY A 24 16.36 -17.82 -18.68
CA GLY A 24 16.22 -17.02 -19.89
C GLY A 24 16.24 -15.52 -19.57
N ASN A 25 17.32 -14.86 -19.96
CA ASN A 25 17.46 -13.40 -19.98
C ASN A 25 16.19 -12.75 -20.54
N SER A 26 15.40 -12.09 -19.70
CA SER A 26 14.15 -11.47 -20.12
C SER A 26 14.42 -10.08 -20.73
N THR A 27 14.85 -10.09 -21.99
CA THR A 27 14.42 -9.06 -22.95
C THR A 27 13.25 -9.61 -23.77
N ALA A 28 12.24 -10.18 -23.10
CA ALA A 28 11.02 -10.62 -23.76
C ALA A 28 9.94 -9.56 -23.57
N LYS A 29 9.73 -8.73 -24.61
CA LYS A 29 8.51 -7.94 -24.75
C LYS A 29 7.34 -8.93 -24.85
N ARG A 30 6.70 -9.22 -23.71
CA ARG A 30 5.46 -9.99 -23.68
C ARG A 30 4.40 -9.16 -24.40
N ILE A 31 3.79 -9.73 -25.42
CA ILE A 31 2.73 -9.09 -26.20
C ILE A 31 1.55 -8.89 -25.25
N VAL A 32 1.44 -7.67 -24.72
CA VAL A 32 0.25 -7.18 -24.00
C VAL A 32 -0.85 -7.09 -25.06
N PRO A 33 -2.05 -7.65 -24.83
CA PRO A 33 -3.20 -7.34 -25.65
C PRO A 33 -3.33 -5.81 -25.76
N ASN A 34 -3.66 -5.31 -26.94
CA ASN A 34 -3.76 -3.89 -27.25
C ASN A 34 -5.01 -3.26 -26.60
N ASP A 35 -5.12 -3.37 -25.27
CA ASP A 35 -5.96 -2.50 -24.47
C ASP A 35 -5.29 -1.12 -24.52
N GLY A 36 -6.07 -0.05 -24.77
CA GLY A 36 -5.54 1.32 -24.87
C GLY A 36 -4.60 1.65 -23.72
N ALA A 37 -3.67 2.59 -23.93
CA ALA A 37 -2.61 2.93 -22.97
C ALA A 37 -3.16 3.01 -21.53
N ARG A 38 -2.89 1.97 -20.72
CA ARG A 38 -3.24 1.93 -19.30
C ARG A 38 -2.21 2.72 -18.50
N GLY A 39 -2.64 3.33 -17.40
CA GLY A 39 -1.79 4.16 -16.56
C GLY A 39 -1.90 5.64 -16.89
N ARG A 40 -1.36 6.48 -16.01
CA ARG A 40 -1.31 7.95 -16.16
C ARG A 40 -2.68 8.59 -16.41
N GLY A 41 -3.75 7.99 -15.87
CA GLY A 41 -5.11 8.47 -16.10
C GLY A 41 -5.40 9.85 -15.51
N TYR A 42 -4.60 10.29 -14.54
CA TYR A 42 -4.62 11.64 -14.00
C TYR A 42 -3.21 12.06 -13.56
N ASP A 43 -3.02 13.37 -13.36
CA ASP A 43 -1.79 13.94 -12.81
C ASP A 43 -1.94 14.12 -11.28
N PRO A 44 -1.19 13.35 -10.45
CA PRO A 44 -1.25 13.44 -8.99
C PRO A 44 -0.64 14.73 -8.41
N PHE A 45 0.02 15.55 -9.24
CA PHE A 45 0.62 16.84 -8.89
C PHE A 45 -0.09 18.03 -9.54
N ALA A 46 -1.19 17.78 -10.27
CA ALA A 46 -1.99 18.86 -10.85
C ALA A 46 -2.50 19.80 -9.74
N PRO A 47 -2.51 21.13 -9.98
CA PRO A 47 -3.07 22.08 -9.03
C PRO A 47 -4.51 21.74 -8.68
N LEU A 48 -4.86 21.86 -7.40
CA LEU A 48 -6.23 21.63 -6.95
C LEU A 48 -7.17 22.68 -7.56
N ASP A 49 -8.34 22.24 -8.03
CA ASP A 49 -9.40 23.13 -8.50
C ASP A 49 -9.76 24.20 -7.45
N LYS A 50 -9.97 25.43 -7.91
CA LYS A 50 -10.24 26.59 -7.03
C LYS A 50 -11.53 26.42 -6.23
N GLY A 51 -12.55 25.82 -6.83
CA GLY A 51 -13.82 25.52 -6.16
C GLY A 51 -13.64 24.51 -5.03
N THR A 52 -12.94 23.42 -5.31
CA THR A 52 -12.61 22.38 -4.32
C THR A 52 -11.74 22.93 -3.19
N LYS A 53 -10.70 23.70 -3.53
CA LYS A 53 -9.86 24.40 -2.53
C LYS A 53 -10.69 25.28 -1.60
N LYS A 54 -11.61 26.08 -2.16
CA LYS A 54 -12.52 26.93 -1.37
C LYS A 54 -13.42 26.09 -0.47
N ALA A 55 -13.95 24.98 -0.96
CA ALA A 55 -14.84 24.10 -0.21
C ALA A 55 -14.14 23.47 1.01
N VAL A 56 -12.90 22.96 0.84
CA VAL A 56 -12.09 22.41 1.95
C VAL A 56 -11.83 23.47 3.01
N ILE A 57 -11.39 24.67 2.60
CA ILE A 57 -11.08 25.76 3.54
C ILE A 57 -12.34 26.19 4.31
N GLU A 58 -13.47 26.35 3.63
CA GLU A 58 -14.74 26.72 4.27
C GLU A 58 -15.27 25.63 5.20
N TYR A 59 -15.07 24.35 4.86
CA TYR A 59 -15.38 23.24 5.76
C TYR A 59 -14.54 23.31 7.04
N CYS A 60 -13.21 23.44 6.91
CA CYS A 60 -12.29 23.50 8.06
C CYS A 60 -12.62 24.69 8.99
N LYS A 61 -12.98 25.85 8.44
CA LYS A 61 -13.40 27.03 9.23
C LYS A 61 -14.68 26.78 10.05
N LYS A 62 -15.58 25.91 9.59
CA LYS A 62 -16.83 25.56 10.28
C LYS A 62 -16.64 24.50 11.35
N LEU A 63 -15.50 23.82 11.38
CA LEU A 63 -15.21 22.80 12.40
C LEU A 63 -15.23 23.42 13.80
N PRO A 64 -15.76 22.70 14.81
CA PRO A 64 -15.75 23.17 16.18
C PRO A 64 -14.35 23.58 16.65
N GLY A 65 -14.28 24.69 17.40
CA GLY A 65 -13.03 25.26 17.91
C GLY A 65 -12.33 26.25 16.96
N SER A 66 -12.73 26.34 15.70
CA SER A 66 -12.21 27.32 14.75
C SER A 66 -12.53 28.76 15.19
N GLY A 67 -11.52 29.63 15.24
CA GLY A 67 -11.66 31.07 15.54
C GLY A 67 -11.67 31.48 17.02
N LYS A 68 -11.50 30.57 18.00
CA LYS A 68 -11.43 30.96 19.42
C LYS A 68 -10.00 31.41 19.82
N ARG A 69 -9.88 32.62 20.39
CA ARG A 69 -8.66 33.18 21.04
C ARG A 69 -8.32 32.55 22.41
N LYS A 70 -9.01 31.48 22.83
CA LYS A 70 -8.75 30.78 24.10
C LYS A 70 -8.05 29.46 23.83
N THR A 71 -7.03 29.17 24.63
CA THR A 71 -6.19 27.97 24.62
C THR A 71 -7.00 26.72 24.30
N ILE A 72 -6.84 26.22 23.07
CA ILE A 72 -7.43 24.97 22.60
C ILE A 72 -6.76 23.83 23.35
N LYS A 73 -7.54 22.98 24.02
CA LYS A 73 -7.01 21.85 24.76
C LYS A 73 -7.15 20.57 23.92
N THR A 74 -6.06 20.19 23.25
CA THR A 74 -5.74 18.82 22.77
C THR A 74 -6.56 18.25 21.60
N ALA A 75 -5.95 17.35 20.82
CA ALA A 75 -6.57 16.57 19.75
C ALA A 75 -7.80 15.76 20.21
N LYS A 76 -7.86 15.40 21.50
CA LYS A 76 -8.97 14.68 22.12
C LYS A 76 -10.30 15.46 22.10
N GLU A 77 -10.27 16.79 22.23
CA GLU A 77 -11.50 17.59 22.26
C GLU A 77 -12.02 17.92 20.85
N TYR A 78 -11.12 18.00 19.86
CA TYR A 78 -11.45 18.42 18.50
C TYR A 78 -10.78 17.51 17.45
N PRO A 79 -11.02 16.19 17.48
CA PRO A 79 -10.26 15.21 16.68
C PRO A 79 -10.35 15.48 15.19
N ILE A 80 -11.54 15.80 14.68
CA ILE A 80 -11.74 16.12 13.26
C ILE A 80 -10.95 17.37 12.85
N ARG A 81 -10.93 18.41 13.71
CA ARG A 81 -10.21 19.65 13.40
C ARG A 81 -8.70 19.43 13.37
N PHE A 82 -8.16 18.70 14.34
CA PHE A 82 -6.73 18.40 14.38
C PHE A 82 -6.33 17.54 13.19
N TRP A 83 -7.11 16.51 12.85
CA TRP A 83 -6.88 15.70 11.65
C TRP A 83 -6.76 16.54 10.36
N TRP A 84 -7.69 17.47 10.11
CA TRP A 84 -7.57 18.36 8.95
C TRP A 84 -6.41 19.35 9.07
N TYR A 85 -6.08 19.81 10.28
CA TYR A 85 -4.94 20.69 10.50
C TYR A 85 -3.62 19.97 10.23
N ASP A 86 -3.47 18.74 10.71
CA ASP A 86 -2.27 17.92 10.51
C ASP A 86 -2.08 17.57 9.04
N LEU A 87 -3.17 17.22 8.35
CA LEU A 87 -3.14 16.98 6.90
C LEU A 87 -2.70 18.23 6.13
N LEU A 88 -3.22 19.40 6.46
CA LEU A 88 -2.99 20.64 5.71
C LEU A 88 -1.69 21.37 6.10
N ASN A 89 -1.10 21.07 7.26
CA ASN A 89 0.08 21.75 7.75
C ASN A 89 1.33 20.88 7.53
N GLN A 90 2.26 21.37 6.70
CA GLN A 90 3.52 20.68 6.44
C GLN A 90 4.37 20.43 7.70
N LYS A 91 4.16 21.19 8.78
CA LYS A 91 4.90 20.97 10.04
C LYS A 91 4.45 19.73 10.81
N GLU A 92 3.29 19.17 10.48
CA GLU A 92 2.69 18.07 11.21
C GLU A 92 2.89 16.73 10.48
N TRP A 93 2.89 15.67 11.29
CA TRP A 93 3.10 14.31 10.84
C TRP A 93 1.80 13.69 10.37
N LEU A 94 1.84 12.89 9.31
CA LEU A 94 0.67 12.11 8.90
C LEU A 94 0.58 10.83 9.73
N GLU A 95 -0.48 10.74 10.53
CA GLU A 95 -0.84 9.52 11.26
C GLU A 95 -1.52 8.45 10.36
N ASP A 96 -1.66 7.24 10.89
CA ASP A 96 -2.40 6.10 10.31
C ASP A 96 -3.68 6.48 9.59
N THR A 97 -4.52 7.29 10.23
CA THR A 97 -5.84 7.63 9.72
C THR A 97 -5.77 8.48 8.44
N HIS A 98 -4.74 9.31 8.29
CA HIS A 98 -4.48 10.07 7.07
C HIS A 98 -4.01 9.16 5.94
N ILE A 99 -3.05 8.28 6.24
CA ILE A 99 -2.50 7.32 5.29
C ILE A 99 -3.62 6.39 4.78
N ASN A 100 -4.42 5.82 5.68
CA ASN A 100 -5.53 4.93 5.33
C ASN A 100 -6.62 5.64 4.53
N ALA A 101 -6.91 6.91 4.81
CA ALA A 101 -7.84 7.70 4.02
C ALA A 101 -7.35 7.88 2.57
N ALA A 102 -6.06 8.19 2.39
CA ALA A 102 -5.45 8.34 1.07
C ALA A 102 -5.33 6.99 0.32
N ILE A 103 -5.00 5.90 1.02
CA ILE A 103 -5.05 4.55 0.44
C ILE A 103 -6.48 4.18 0.01
N TYR A 104 -7.50 4.52 0.81
CA TYR A 104 -8.89 4.33 0.42
C TYR A 104 -9.25 5.11 -0.84
N LEU A 105 -8.80 6.36 -0.97
CA LEU A 105 -8.96 7.16 -2.20
C LEU A 105 -8.37 6.44 -3.42
N LEU A 106 -7.13 5.96 -3.34
CA LEU A 106 -6.48 5.23 -4.43
C LEU A 106 -7.21 3.93 -4.77
N ARG A 107 -7.66 3.19 -3.77
CA ARG A 107 -8.48 1.98 -3.96
C ARG A 107 -9.80 2.30 -4.65
N ALA A 108 -10.51 3.34 -4.20
CA ALA A 108 -11.77 3.75 -4.81
C ALA A 108 -11.56 4.12 -6.29
N ARG A 109 -10.53 4.93 -6.59
CA ARG A 109 -10.15 5.27 -7.97
C ARG A 109 -9.84 4.03 -8.81
N LEU A 110 -9.10 3.05 -8.28
CA LEU A 110 -8.80 1.81 -9.01
C LEU A 110 -10.06 0.99 -9.31
N MET A 111 -11.02 0.96 -8.38
CA MET A 111 -12.27 0.24 -8.58
C MET A 111 -13.19 0.93 -9.59
N ASP A 112 -13.21 2.26 -9.59
CA ASP A 112 -14.04 3.05 -10.51
C ASP A 112 -13.42 3.22 -11.90
N HIS A 113 -12.09 3.34 -11.96
CA HIS A 113 -11.31 3.67 -13.15
C HIS A 113 -10.03 2.81 -13.25
N PRO A 114 -10.15 1.49 -13.45
CA PRO A 114 -9.00 0.59 -13.56
C PRO A 114 -8.06 0.90 -14.73
N GLU A 115 -8.51 1.65 -15.73
CA GLU A 115 -7.74 2.14 -16.86
C GLU A 115 -6.73 3.24 -16.49
N TRP A 116 -6.98 3.98 -15.40
CA TRP A 116 -6.07 5.03 -14.93
C TRP A 116 -4.76 4.48 -14.38
N PHE A 117 -4.76 3.21 -13.97
CA PHE A 117 -3.65 2.53 -13.33
C PHE A 117 -2.93 1.63 -14.32
N ARG A 118 -1.64 1.38 -14.06
CA ARG A 118 -0.80 0.56 -14.93
C ARG A 118 -1.24 -0.90 -15.02
N SER A 119 -2.06 -1.34 -14.07
CA SER A 119 -2.57 -2.70 -13.95
C SER A 119 -3.82 -2.69 -13.07
N ASP A 120 -4.76 -3.62 -13.31
CA ASP A 120 -5.88 -3.94 -12.40
C ASP A 120 -5.56 -5.12 -11.46
N ARG A 121 -4.34 -5.66 -11.56
CA ARG A 121 -3.80 -6.73 -10.71
C ARG A 121 -2.95 -6.18 -9.57
N ILE A 122 -3.23 -4.96 -9.14
CA ILE A 122 -2.59 -4.30 -8.00
C ILE A 122 -3.59 -4.19 -6.84
N CYS A 123 -3.10 -4.22 -5.62
CA CYS A 123 -3.90 -4.00 -4.42
C CYS A 123 -3.26 -2.94 -3.53
N PHE A 124 -4.07 -2.00 -3.03
CA PHE A 124 -3.64 -1.06 -1.99
C PHE A 124 -4.06 -1.58 -0.62
N VAL A 125 -3.06 -1.84 0.21
CA VAL A 125 -3.20 -2.36 1.57
C VAL A 125 -3.11 -1.19 2.55
N ASP A 126 -3.85 -1.23 3.64
CA ASP A 126 -3.82 -0.18 4.66
C ASP A 126 -2.64 -0.36 5.65
N THR A 127 -2.49 0.57 6.59
CA THR A 127 -1.41 0.52 7.59
C THR A 127 -1.58 -0.59 8.62
N TYR A 128 -2.80 -1.13 8.79
CA TYR A 128 -3.09 -2.13 9.82
C TYR A 128 -2.39 -3.44 9.52
N PHE A 129 -2.32 -3.82 8.25
CA PHE A 129 -1.59 -5.00 7.81
C PHE A 129 -0.14 -5.01 8.33
N GLY A 130 0.61 -3.94 8.06
CA GLY A 130 2.00 -3.81 8.50
C GLY A 130 2.15 -3.82 10.03
N HIS A 131 1.29 -3.07 10.73
CA HIS A 131 1.34 -3.00 12.19
C HIS A 131 1.04 -4.35 12.87
N TYR A 132 -0.03 -5.05 12.46
CA TYR A 132 -0.39 -6.34 13.03
C TYR A 132 0.68 -7.40 12.77
N TRP A 133 1.23 -7.43 11.56
CA TRP A 133 2.25 -8.40 11.19
C TRP A 133 3.53 -8.21 11.99
N SER A 134 3.99 -6.96 12.13
CA SER A 134 5.14 -6.64 12.98
C SER A 134 4.89 -6.99 14.45
N ALA A 135 3.72 -6.66 14.99
CA ALA A 135 3.38 -6.94 16.40
C ALA A 135 3.29 -8.45 16.71
N LYS A 136 2.87 -9.26 15.74
CA LYS A 136 2.68 -10.71 15.89
C LYS A 136 3.90 -11.55 15.48
N TYR A 137 5.01 -10.92 15.09
CA TYR A 137 6.17 -11.66 14.60
C TYR A 137 6.84 -12.51 15.68
N GLU A 138 6.92 -12.02 16.92
CA GLU A 138 7.50 -12.81 18.01
C GLU A 138 6.67 -14.07 18.28
N GLU A 139 5.34 -13.98 18.22
CA GLU A 139 4.43 -15.14 18.35
C GLU A 139 4.65 -16.14 17.21
N PHE A 140 4.81 -15.65 15.98
CA PHE A 140 5.14 -16.47 14.80
C PHE A 140 6.47 -17.24 14.95
N LYS A 141 7.48 -16.64 15.58
CA LYS A 141 8.78 -17.28 15.80
C LYS A 141 8.74 -18.37 16.88
N LEU A 142 7.89 -18.23 17.90
CA LEU A 142 7.84 -19.15 19.04
C LEU A 142 7.30 -20.55 18.68
N ILE A 143 6.47 -20.66 17.64
CA ILE A 143 5.85 -21.91 17.23
C ILE A 143 6.56 -22.42 15.99
N GLU A 144 7.05 -23.66 15.99
CA GLU A 144 7.65 -24.25 14.81
C GLU A 144 6.60 -24.78 13.83
N ALA A 145 6.92 -24.72 12.54
CA ALA A 145 6.07 -25.30 11.51
C ALA A 145 6.26 -26.82 11.44
N ASN A 146 5.25 -27.54 10.98
CA ASN A 146 5.43 -28.95 10.61
C ASN A 146 6.28 -29.09 9.32
N GLU A 147 6.57 -30.32 8.89
CA GLU A 147 7.37 -30.61 7.68
C GLU A 147 6.82 -29.97 6.38
N LYS A 148 5.53 -29.62 6.37
CA LYS A 148 4.87 -28.95 5.24
C LYS A 148 4.85 -27.43 5.34
N GLY A 149 5.33 -26.87 6.45
CA GLY A 149 5.25 -25.43 6.75
C GLY A 149 3.95 -24.98 7.39
N GLU A 150 3.09 -25.91 7.83
CA GLU A 150 1.79 -25.59 8.41
C GLU A 150 1.90 -25.47 9.94
N GLY A 151 0.94 -24.79 10.57
CA GLY A 151 0.85 -24.65 12.03
C GLY A 151 1.50 -23.40 12.62
N LYS A 152 2.17 -22.58 11.80
CA LYS A 152 2.62 -21.24 12.21
C LYS A 152 1.42 -20.32 12.46
N PRO A 153 1.39 -19.54 13.56
CA PRO A 153 0.31 -18.61 13.81
C PRO A 153 0.44 -17.42 12.86
N LEU A 154 -0.63 -17.11 12.14
CA LEU A 154 -0.72 -15.92 11.29
C LEU A 154 -1.58 -14.86 11.99
N PRO A 155 -1.30 -13.56 11.79
CA PRO A 155 -2.07 -12.48 12.39
C PRO A 155 -3.56 -12.58 12.02
N ASN A 156 -4.43 -12.08 12.91
CA ASN A 156 -5.85 -11.91 12.60
C ASN A 156 -6.02 -11.13 11.28
N LEU A 157 -7.11 -11.40 10.56
CA LEU A 157 -7.42 -10.84 9.24
C LEU A 157 -6.50 -11.24 8.09
N SER A 158 -5.45 -12.05 8.30
CA SER A 158 -4.55 -12.44 7.20
C SER A 158 -5.27 -13.14 6.04
N TRP A 159 -6.26 -13.98 6.36
CA TRP A 159 -7.14 -14.59 5.36
C TRP A 159 -8.03 -13.58 4.64
N ASP A 160 -8.57 -12.60 5.37
CA ASP A 160 -9.42 -11.55 4.82
C ASP A 160 -8.65 -10.64 3.86
N TYR A 161 -7.40 -10.32 4.18
CA TYR A 161 -6.48 -9.64 3.25
C TYR A 161 -6.22 -10.49 2.01
N TYR A 162 -5.86 -11.77 2.19
CA TYR A 162 -5.60 -12.69 1.08
C TYR A 162 -6.80 -12.81 0.11
N LYS A 163 -8.03 -12.85 0.63
CA LYS A 163 -9.26 -12.90 -0.18
C LYS A 163 -9.74 -11.54 -0.68
N GLY A 164 -9.06 -10.45 -0.34
CA GLY A 164 -9.43 -9.09 -0.73
C GLY A 164 -10.69 -8.56 -0.05
N ALA A 165 -11.08 -9.16 1.08
CA ALA A 165 -12.14 -8.68 1.97
C ALA A 165 -11.69 -7.48 2.83
N GLN A 166 -10.38 -7.31 3.02
CA GLN A 166 -9.77 -6.10 3.55
C GLN A 166 -8.95 -5.37 2.46
N PRO A 167 -8.75 -4.04 2.57
CA PRO A 167 -9.27 -3.17 3.63
C PRO A 167 -10.73 -2.73 3.39
N GLU A 168 -11.46 -2.49 4.47
CA GLU A 168 -12.76 -1.82 4.45
C GLU A 168 -12.66 -0.28 4.55
N PRO A 169 -13.67 0.47 4.06
CA PRO A 169 -14.83 0.00 3.31
C PRO A 169 -14.47 -0.30 1.84
N ARG A 170 -15.38 -0.96 1.13
CA ARG A 170 -15.25 -1.24 -0.32
C ARG A 170 -14.16 -2.28 -0.64
N PRO A 171 -14.35 -3.54 -0.21
CA PRO A 171 -13.42 -4.63 -0.49
C PRO A 171 -13.31 -4.89 -1.99
N THR A 172 -12.14 -5.35 -2.43
CA THR A 172 -11.90 -5.68 -3.84
C THR A 172 -12.41 -7.08 -4.19
N ASN A 173 -12.48 -7.98 -3.19
CA ASN A 173 -12.74 -9.42 -3.35
C ASN A 173 -11.83 -10.11 -4.37
N LYS A 174 -10.64 -9.55 -4.60
CA LYS A 174 -9.61 -10.08 -5.51
C LYS A 174 -8.58 -10.84 -4.69
N ILE A 175 -8.29 -12.07 -5.10
CA ILE A 175 -7.43 -12.99 -4.37
C ILE A 175 -5.95 -12.73 -4.71
N TRP A 176 -5.11 -12.64 -3.68
CA TRP A 176 -3.67 -12.48 -3.84
C TRP A 176 -3.03 -13.68 -4.54
N GLY A 177 -2.18 -13.43 -5.52
CA GLY A 177 -1.54 -14.47 -6.35
C GLY A 177 -2.43 -15.07 -7.44
N VAL A 178 -3.73 -14.75 -7.46
CA VAL A 178 -4.68 -15.18 -8.49
C VAL A 178 -5.15 -13.99 -9.32
N ASP A 179 -5.75 -13.00 -8.67
CA ASP A 179 -6.24 -11.77 -9.28
C ASP A 179 -5.26 -10.62 -9.12
N ILE A 180 -4.46 -10.64 -8.05
CA ILE A 180 -3.50 -9.60 -7.68
C ILE A 180 -2.06 -10.15 -7.76
N ASP A 181 -1.18 -9.42 -8.44
CA ASP A 181 0.24 -9.72 -8.54
C ASP A 181 1.10 -8.83 -7.63
N GLU A 182 0.62 -7.64 -7.28
CA GLU A 182 1.41 -6.66 -6.56
C GLU A 182 0.61 -5.94 -5.48
N LEU A 183 1.26 -5.73 -4.34
CA LEU A 183 0.69 -5.05 -3.18
C LEU A 183 1.45 -3.75 -2.93
N TYR A 184 0.71 -2.66 -2.73
CA TYR A 184 1.23 -1.41 -2.22
C TYR A 184 0.90 -1.31 -0.74
N VAL A 185 1.92 -1.28 0.12
CA VAL A 185 1.75 -1.26 1.58
C VAL A 185 2.47 -0.03 2.13
N PRO A 186 1.76 0.95 2.72
CA PRO A 186 2.40 1.94 3.55
C PRO A 186 2.85 1.27 4.85
N PHE A 187 4.14 1.34 5.15
CA PHE A 187 4.73 0.62 6.27
C PHE A 187 5.45 1.58 7.20
N ASN A 188 5.22 1.42 8.50
CA ASN A 188 5.87 2.25 9.51
C ASN A 188 7.08 1.51 10.08
N VAL A 189 8.27 2.02 9.81
CA VAL A 189 9.52 1.53 10.39
C VAL A 189 9.86 2.33 11.64
N LYS A 190 10.38 1.65 12.67
CA LYS A 190 10.72 2.24 13.99
C LYS A 190 9.56 2.99 14.68
N THR A 191 8.31 2.77 14.26
CA THR A 191 7.11 3.45 14.78
C THR A 191 7.06 4.96 14.54
N ASP A 192 8.00 5.52 13.77
CA ASP A 192 8.16 6.96 13.52
C ASP A 192 8.56 7.31 12.08
N HIS A 193 8.56 6.37 11.14
CA HIS A 193 8.92 6.70 9.76
C HIS A 193 8.13 5.89 8.75
N TRP A 194 7.45 6.58 7.84
CA TRP A 194 6.69 5.96 6.78
C TRP A 194 7.57 5.66 5.57
N VAL A 195 7.49 4.43 5.09
CA VAL A 195 8.03 3.98 3.80
C VAL A 195 6.94 3.34 2.96
N ALA A 196 7.11 3.36 1.64
CA ALA A 196 6.22 2.62 0.73
C ALA A 196 6.86 1.29 0.36
N LEU A 197 6.15 0.19 0.60
CA LEU A 197 6.54 -1.14 0.15
C LEU A 197 5.75 -1.49 -1.11
N LEU A 198 6.48 -1.91 -2.15
CA LEU A 198 5.93 -2.58 -3.31
C LEU A 198 6.29 -4.06 -3.22
N ILE A 199 5.30 -4.90 -2.94
CA ILE A 199 5.48 -6.35 -2.83
C ILE A 199 5.05 -6.99 -4.14
N SER A 200 5.99 -7.59 -4.87
CA SER A 200 5.70 -8.41 -6.04
C SER A 200 5.54 -9.86 -5.63
N LEU A 201 4.32 -10.38 -5.71
CA LEU A 201 3.99 -11.75 -5.37
C LEU A 201 4.67 -12.76 -6.32
N PRO A 202 4.67 -12.58 -7.66
CA PRO A 202 5.35 -13.49 -8.58
C PRO A 202 6.88 -13.50 -8.42
N LYS A 203 7.48 -12.34 -8.11
CA LYS A 203 8.94 -12.23 -7.93
C LYS A 203 9.40 -12.56 -6.51
N ARG A 204 8.47 -12.65 -5.55
CA ARG A 204 8.75 -12.82 -4.12
C ARG A 204 9.76 -11.78 -3.64
N HIS A 205 9.45 -10.52 -3.95
CA HIS A 205 10.36 -9.40 -3.77
C HIS A 205 9.63 -8.17 -3.23
N ILE A 206 10.27 -7.47 -2.29
CA ILE A 206 9.79 -6.24 -1.67
C ILE A 206 10.72 -5.09 -2.05
N THR A 207 10.23 -4.11 -2.79
CA THR A 207 10.96 -2.86 -3.03
C THR A 207 10.52 -1.80 -2.03
N VAL A 208 11.50 -1.21 -1.33
CA VAL A 208 11.28 -0.21 -0.28
C VAL A 208 11.61 1.18 -0.81
N TYR A 209 10.59 2.01 -1.02
CA TYR A 209 10.78 3.42 -1.33
C TYR A 209 10.81 4.23 -0.03
N ASP A 210 11.97 4.82 0.24
CA ASP A 210 12.28 5.50 1.50
C ASP A 210 12.75 6.93 1.19
N SER A 211 11.99 7.93 1.65
CA SER A 211 12.33 9.35 1.47
C SER A 211 13.42 9.84 2.43
N LEU A 212 13.75 9.09 3.49
CA LEU A 212 14.75 9.46 4.48
C LEU A 212 15.69 8.26 4.78
N PRO A 213 16.45 7.77 3.79
CA PRO A 213 17.15 6.48 3.88
C PRO A 213 18.22 6.41 4.97
N HIS A 214 18.68 7.54 5.51
CA HIS A 214 19.65 7.59 6.61
C HIS A 214 19.02 7.41 8.00
N HIS A 215 17.69 7.50 8.13
CA HIS A 215 16.96 7.28 9.39
C HIS A 215 16.99 5.81 9.83
N VAL A 216 16.94 4.89 8.86
CA VAL A 216 17.10 3.46 9.07
C VAL A 216 18.40 3.01 8.42
N LYS A 217 19.36 2.59 9.25
CA LYS A 217 20.65 2.13 8.74
C LYS A 217 20.49 0.81 7.96
N PRO A 218 21.35 0.54 6.97
CA PRO A 218 21.27 -0.70 6.20
C PRO A 218 21.25 -1.97 7.04
N GLU A 219 21.89 -1.98 8.21
CA GLU A 219 21.98 -3.13 9.12
C GLU A 219 20.70 -3.34 9.95
N GLU A 220 19.88 -2.28 10.13
CA GLU A 220 18.64 -2.33 10.89
C GLU A 220 17.44 -2.74 10.02
N LEU A 221 17.50 -2.41 8.72
CA LEU A 221 16.42 -2.68 7.77
C LEU A 221 15.99 -4.16 7.68
N PRO A 222 16.92 -5.16 7.68
CA PRO A 222 16.54 -6.57 7.61
C PRO A 222 15.57 -6.97 8.72
N ALA A 223 15.87 -6.61 9.97
CA ALA A 223 15.04 -6.95 11.13
C ALA A 223 13.66 -6.27 11.08
N LEU A 224 13.58 -5.06 10.50
CA LEU A 224 12.34 -4.30 10.37
C LEU A 224 11.41 -4.87 9.28
N LEU A 225 11.97 -5.47 8.22
CA LEU A 225 11.21 -6.08 7.12
C LEU A 225 10.94 -7.57 7.34
N GLU A 226 11.66 -8.20 8.26
CA GLU A 226 11.57 -9.63 8.56
C GLU A 226 10.12 -10.12 8.80
N PRO A 227 9.27 -9.42 9.58
CA PRO A 227 7.88 -9.83 9.78
C PRO A 227 7.14 -10.04 8.46
N LEU A 228 7.31 -9.13 7.50
CA LEU A 228 6.67 -9.26 6.20
C LEU A 228 7.39 -10.32 5.36
N ALA A 229 8.70 -10.20 5.21
CA ALA A 229 9.48 -11.05 4.31
C ALA A 229 9.37 -12.54 4.63
N VAL A 230 9.31 -12.89 5.93
CA VAL A 230 9.25 -14.28 6.40
C VAL A 230 7.82 -14.79 6.49
N MET A 231 6.85 -13.99 6.96
CA MET A 231 5.49 -14.48 7.18
C MET A 231 4.67 -14.59 5.87
N PHE A 232 4.96 -13.77 4.86
CA PHE A 232 4.22 -13.79 3.58
C PHE A 232 4.21 -15.16 2.90
N PRO A 233 5.36 -15.86 2.74
CA PRO A 233 5.40 -17.22 2.22
C PRO A 233 4.45 -18.18 2.94
N TYR A 234 4.38 -18.10 4.27
CA TYR A 234 3.50 -18.94 5.09
C TYR A 234 2.03 -18.61 4.88
N LEU A 235 1.69 -17.32 4.80
CA LEU A 235 0.34 -16.89 4.40
C LEU A 235 -0.04 -17.52 3.07
N MET A 236 0.78 -17.28 2.03
CA MET A 236 0.45 -17.72 0.67
C MET A 236 0.29 -19.25 0.62
N ARG A 237 1.22 -20.02 1.20
CA ARG A 237 1.12 -21.48 1.24
C ARG A 237 -0.07 -21.98 2.07
N THR A 238 -0.45 -21.30 3.14
CA THR A 238 -1.61 -21.68 3.96
C THR A 238 -2.91 -21.47 3.20
N CYS A 239 -2.99 -20.43 2.36
CA CYS A 239 -4.24 -19.95 1.82
C CYS A 239 -4.56 -20.35 0.37
N VAL A 240 -3.56 -20.78 -0.39
CA VAL A 240 -3.78 -21.33 -1.74
C VAL A 240 -4.37 -22.73 -1.68
N ASP A 241 -5.03 -23.12 -2.78
CA ASP A 241 -5.54 -24.47 -2.95
C ASP A 241 -4.40 -25.51 -2.87
N GLU A 242 -4.71 -26.72 -2.41
CA GLU A 242 -3.72 -27.77 -2.13
C GLU A 242 -2.85 -28.10 -3.36
N ASP A 243 -3.45 -28.08 -4.55
CA ASP A 243 -2.77 -28.31 -5.82
C ASP A 243 -1.89 -27.14 -6.27
N MET A 244 -1.97 -25.97 -5.62
CA MET A 244 -1.17 -24.78 -5.90
C MET A 244 -0.09 -24.51 -4.84
N LYS A 245 -0.06 -25.24 -3.73
CA LYS A 245 0.93 -25.07 -2.64
C LYS A 245 2.38 -25.24 -3.10
N TYR A 246 2.63 -25.97 -4.19
CA TYR A 246 3.98 -26.16 -4.74
C TYR A 246 4.57 -24.89 -5.37
N LEU A 247 3.72 -23.92 -5.77
CA LEU A 247 4.16 -22.64 -6.34
C LEU A 247 4.74 -21.69 -5.28
N TRP A 248 4.48 -21.95 -4.00
CA TRP A 248 4.85 -21.09 -2.88
C TRP A 248 5.84 -21.80 -1.97
N THR A 249 7.15 -21.59 -2.18
CA THR A 249 8.16 -22.05 -1.22
C THR A 249 8.10 -21.19 0.05
N LEU A 250 8.63 -21.70 1.16
CA LEU A 250 8.66 -21.00 2.45
C LEU A 250 9.87 -20.06 2.61
N GLU A 251 10.72 -19.95 1.59
CA GLU A 251 11.87 -19.04 1.65
C GLU A 251 11.39 -17.60 1.83
N PRO A 252 12.09 -16.78 2.62
CA PRO A 252 11.72 -15.39 2.79
C PRO A 252 11.69 -14.64 1.45
N PHE A 253 10.81 -13.66 1.33
CA PHE A 253 10.85 -12.74 0.21
C PHE A 253 12.15 -11.96 0.25
N THR A 254 12.74 -11.76 -0.93
CA THR A 254 13.89 -10.87 -1.09
C THR A 254 13.44 -9.42 -1.00
N TYR A 255 14.37 -8.49 -0.77
CA TYR A 255 14.03 -7.08 -0.77
C TYR A 255 15.19 -6.22 -1.27
N ASP A 256 14.86 -5.03 -1.76
CA ASP A 256 15.79 -3.97 -2.09
C ASP A 256 15.29 -2.61 -1.58
N ARG A 257 16.21 -1.67 -1.39
CA ARG A 257 15.91 -0.29 -1.04
C ARG A 257 16.65 0.60 -2.03
N PRO A 258 16.02 0.99 -3.16
CA PRO A 258 16.64 1.93 -4.09
C PRO A 258 16.90 3.27 -3.39
N ILE A 259 18.14 3.75 -3.49
CA ILE A 259 18.60 5.02 -2.90
C ILE A 259 19.25 5.85 -4.00
N GLY A 260 18.90 7.12 -4.05
CA GLY A 260 19.46 8.11 -4.97
C GLY A 260 18.39 9.14 -5.30
N GLN A 261 18.69 10.44 -5.25
CA GLN A 261 17.69 11.50 -5.45
C GLN A 261 17.05 11.43 -6.86
N GLU A 262 17.82 10.93 -7.83
CA GLU A 262 17.44 10.69 -9.21
C GLU A 262 16.54 9.46 -9.39
N ILE A 263 16.55 8.53 -8.42
CA ILE A 263 15.75 7.30 -8.43
C ILE A 263 14.51 7.46 -7.56
N VAL A 264 14.69 7.98 -6.34
CA VAL A 264 13.69 8.12 -5.28
C VAL A 264 13.87 9.51 -4.65
N PRO A 265 12.96 10.47 -4.91
CA PRO A 265 13.08 11.83 -4.38
C PRO A 265 13.12 11.87 -2.85
N GLN A 266 14.20 12.34 -2.24
CA GLN A 266 14.33 12.35 -0.78
C GLN A 266 13.73 13.62 -0.15
N GLN A 267 13.25 13.46 1.09
CA GLN A 267 12.81 14.59 1.92
C GLN A 267 14.01 15.29 2.56
N SER A 268 13.83 16.55 2.94
CA SER A 268 14.87 17.37 3.59
C SER A 268 14.55 17.75 5.03
N ASN A 269 13.49 17.18 5.61
CA ASN A 269 12.98 17.40 6.96
C ASN A 269 12.55 16.08 7.58
N ASP A 270 12.00 16.10 8.80
CA ASP A 270 11.70 14.87 9.54
C ASP A 270 10.22 14.44 9.47
N ASN A 271 9.35 15.21 8.82
CA ASN A 271 7.89 15.08 8.97
C ASN A 271 7.10 14.91 7.66
N ASP A 272 7.77 14.87 6.50
CA ASP A 272 7.09 14.70 5.20
C ASP A 272 7.00 13.24 4.74
N CYS A 273 7.57 12.28 5.48
CA CYS A 273 7.68 10.86 5.07
C CYS A 273 6.34 10.23 4.68
N GLY A 274 5.26 10.56 5.37
CA GLY A 274 3.92 10.09 5.03
C GLY A 274 3.43 10.60 3.66
N VAL A 275 3.73 11.85 3.31
CA VAL A 275 3.35 12.43 2.01
C VAL A 275 4.17 11.79 0.89
N PHE A 276 5.48 11.62 1.09
CA PHE A 276 6.33 10.93 0.12
C PHE A 276 5.88 9.49 -0.08
N THR A 277 5.63 8.74 1.00
CA THR A 277 5.09 7.37 0.95
C THR A 277 3.83 7.27 0.10
N LEU A 278 2.85 8.14 0.33
CA LEU A 278 1.61 8.17 -0.45
C LEU A 278 1.87 8.47 -1.93
N LYS A 279 2.79 9.39 -2.23
CA LYS A 279 3.09 9.79 -3.61
C LYS A 279 3.95 8.75 -4.35
N TYR A 280 4.81 8.01 -3.67
CA TYR A 280 5.49 6.85 -4.26
C TYR A 280 4.50 5.79 -4.69
N ILE A 281 3.58 5.43 -3.79
CA ILE A 281 2.51 4.47 -4.06
C ILE A 281 1.67 4.93 -5.26
N GLU A 282 1.19 6.17 -5.23
CA GLU A 282 0.34 6.73 -6.29
C GLU A 282 1.06 6.79 -7.65
N CYS A 283 2.28 7.34 -7.71
CA CYS A 283 3.03 7.43 -8.97
C CYS A 283 3.33 6.05 -9.54
N HIS A 284 3.81 5.12 -8.71
CA HIS A 284 4.14 3.78 -9.18
C HIS A 284 2.87 3.03 -9.63
N ALA A 285 1.73 3.18 -8.95
CA ALA A 285 0.46 2.57 -9.37
C ALA A 285 -0.08 3.15 -10.69
N LEU A 286 0.19 4.42 -10.97
CA LEU A 286 -0.15 5.07 -12.23
C LEU A 286 0.85 4.75 -13.37
N GLY A 287 1.96 4.07 -13.10
CA GLY A 287 3.01 3.84 -14.11
C GLY A 287 3.77 5.13 -14.48
N MET A 288 3.93 6.02 -13.50
CA MET A 288 4.68 7.26 -13.61
C MET A 288 6.03 7.12 -12.90
N GLU A 289 7.06 7.73 -13.47
CA GLU A 289 8.31 7.99 -12.75
C GLU A 289 8.06 9.03 -11.65
N PHE A 290 8.88 9.02 -10.61
CA PHE A 290 8.79 10.03 -9.55
C PHE A 290 9.29 11.37 -10.09
N PRO A 291 8.43 12.40 -10.15
CA PRO A 291 8.84 13.68 -10.71
C PRO A 291 9.66 14.49 -9.70
N GLN A 292 10.51 15.38 -10.20
CA GLN A 292 11.26 16.33 -9.36
C GLN A 292 10.35 17.33 -8.61
N THR A 293 9.07 17.42 -9.00
CA THR A 293 8.06 18.18 -8.28
C THR A 293 7.65 17.52 -6.96
N LEU A 294 7.95 16.24 -6.74
CA LEU A 294 7.86 15.60 -5.44
C LEU A 294 9.07 16.03 -4.60
N CYS A 295 8.98 17.22 -4.00
CA CYS A 295 10.03 17.81 -3.20
C CYS A 295 9.44 18.67 -2.07
N HIS A 296 10.26 18.95 -1.05
CA HIS A 296 9.85 19.68 0.15
C HIS A 296 9.11 20.99 -0.14
N ALA A 297 9.55 21.76 -1.15
CA ALA A 297 8.94 23.04 -1.52
C ALA A 297 7.47 22.91 -1.96
N ASN A 298 7.08 21.78 -2.54
CA ASN A 298 5.75 21.55 -3.09
C ASN A 298 4.83 20.77 -2.13
N ILE A 299 5.33 20.29 -1.00
CA ILE A 299 4.52 19.51 -0.05
C ILE A 299 3.26 20.24 0.43
N PRO A 300 3.25 21.57 0.68
CA PRO A 300 2.00 22.28 1.01
C PRO A 300 0.91 22.10 -0.06
N ASP A 301 1.27 22.20 -1.34
CA ASP A 301 0.33 22.03 -2.44
C ASP A 301 -0.08 20.57 -2.62
N ILE A 302 0.85 19.64 -2.41
CA ILE A 302 0.58 18.19 -2.44
C ILE A 302 -0.40 17.80 -1.32
N ARG A 303 -0.17 18.28 -0.09
CA ARG A 303 -1.07 18.06 1.06
C ARG A 303 -2.45 18.64 0.79
N LEU A 304 -2.52 19.86 0.24
CA LEU A 304 -3.77 20.47 -0.16
C LEU A 304 -4.48 19.66 -1.25
N LYS A 305 -3.75 19.10 -2.22
CA LYS A 305 -4.30 18.21 -3.26
C LYS A 305 -4.89 16.95 -2.65
N ILE A 306 -4.16 16.26 -1.77
CA ILE A 306 -4.66 15.08 -1.04
C ILE A 306 -5.95 15.43 -0.27
N ALA A 307 -5.93 16.53 0.47
CA ALA A 307 -7.09 17.03 1.21
C ALA A 307 -8.30 17.31 0.31
N GLY A 308 -8.09 17.96 -0.83
CA GLY A 308 -9.13 18.26 -1.81
C GLY A 308 -9.73 17.01 -2.45
N ASP A 309 -8.90 16.07 -2.86
CA ASP A 309 -9.32 14.82 -3.48
C ASP A 309 -10.12 13.96 -2.48
N LEU A 310 -9.63 13.82 -1.24
CA LEU A 310 -10.39 13.17 -0.18
C LEU A 310 -11.74 13.84 0.08
N PHE A 311 -11.74 15.18 0.13
CA PHE A 311 -12.96 15.92 0.39
C PHE A 311 -14.00 15.70 -0.73
N HIS A 312 -13.58 15.73 -1.98
CA HIS A 312 -14.46 15.68 -3.13
C HIS A 312 -14.89 14.26 -3.50
N GLU A 313 -13.99 13.28 -3.43
CA GLU A 313 -14.19 11.95 -4.04
C GLU A 313 -14.62 10.87 -3.04
N THR A 314 -14.20 10.93 -1.77
CA THR A 314 -14.35 9.78 -0.86
C THR A 314 -15.37 9.97 0.26
N GLY A 315 -15.90 11.19 0.42
CA GLY A 315 -16.79 11.54 1.53
C GLY A 315 -16.12 11.48 2.92
N VAL A 316 -14.82 11.19 3.00
CA VAL A 316 -14.07 11.15 4.27
C VAL A 316 -14.00 12.57 4.84
N ARG A 317 -14.28 12.70 6.14
CA ARG A 317 -14.36 13.99 6.83
C ARG A 317 -13.56 14.07 8.13
N GLY A 318 -12.77 13.05 8.45
CA GLY A 318 -11.99 12.98 9.67
C GLY A 318 -11.54 11.55 9.93
N PRO A 319 -10.89 11.31 11.08
CA PRO A 319 -10.48 9.98 11.46
C PRO A 319 -11.73 9.13 11.74
N LYS A 320 -11.72 7.87 11.31
CA LYS A 320 -12.65 6.88 11.87
C LYS A 320 -12.18 6.57 13.30
N GLU A 321 -13.11 6.50 14.25
CA GLU A 321 -12.79 6.05 15.60
C GLU A 321 -12.14 4.66 15.53
N ARG A 322 -11.02 4.55 16.23
CA ARG A 322 -10.13 3.39 16.28
C ARG A 322 -10.61 2.49 17.43
N ASP A 323 -11.05 1.27 17.16
CA ASP A 323 -11.40 0.26 18.19
C ASP A 323 -10.42 -0.92 18.08
N TRP A 324 -9.59 -1.13 19.10
CA TRP A 324 -8.58 -2.19 19.15
C TRP A 324 -8.55 -2.91 20.48
N ALA A 325 -9.67 -3.48 20.90
CA ALA A 325 -9.71 -4.30 22.11
C ALA A 325 -8.70 -5.49 22.10
N GLU A 326 -8.08 -5.82 20.95
CA GLU A 326 -7.18 -6.97 20.76
C GLU A 326 -5.67 -6.62 20.68
N LEU A 327 -5.31 -5.34 20.59
CA LEU A 327 -3.89 -4.90 20.59
C LEU A 327 -3.44 -4.25 21.91
N ASP A 328 -4.38 -3.95 22.80
CA ASP A 328 -4.13 -3.37 24.13
C ASP A 328 -3.95 -4.44 25.21
#